data_AF-M0ZK81-F1
#
_entry.id   AF-M0ZK81-F1
#
_cell.length_a   1.000
_cell.length_b   1.000
_cell.length_c   1.000
_cell.angle_alpha   90.00
_cell.angle_beta   90.00
_cell.angle_gamma   90.00
#
_symmetry.space_group_name_H-M   'P 1'
#
loop_
_entity.id
_entity.type
_entity.pdbx_description
1 polymer ?
#
loop_
_entity_poly.entity_id
_entity_poly.type
_entity_poly.pdbx_seq_one_letter_code
_entity_poly.pdbx_strand_id
1 'polypeptide(L)'
;MASSEDIILSAVLNLLSAFAFLVAFAILRLQPINDRVYFSKWYLKGIRASPRSSGTFVKKFVNLDCRTYIRFLNWMPAALRMPEPELIGHAGLDSAVYIRIYLLGLKIFVPLALLSFAVLVPVNWSGKSLEQTEGLTFSTIDKLSISNVPDASKKFWAHLVMAYVVTFWTCYILYKEYHIITTMRLQFLASENRRPDQFTVLVRNVPPDPDESVCEHVEHFFCVNHPDHYLTHQVVYNANNLAKLVEKKKSYKNWLTYYQTKYERNPKIKPKTKTGVWGLWGKTVDAIDYYTTEIEKLSKENSKNSWCSYAVEGYFLHYLHNG
;
A
#
# COMPACT_ATOMS: atom_id res chain seq x y z
N MET A 1 -32.92 15.66 -7.12
CA MET A 1 -32.10 15.78 -5.90
C MET A 1 -32.32 14.52 -5.09
N ALA A 2 -31.28 13.94 -4.48
CA ALA A 2 -31.43 12.72 -3.69
C ALA A 2 -32.34 13.01 -2.48
N SER A 3 -33.41 12.24 -2.32
CA SER A 3 -34.29 12.35 -1.16
C SER A 3 -33.59 11.78 0.09
N SER A 4 -34.08 12.13 1.28
CA SER A 4 -33.59 11.50 2.51
C SER A 4 -33.77 9.99 2.52
N GLU A 5 -34.81 9.49 1.84
CA GLU A 5 -35.09 8.06 1.69
C GLU A 5 -34.03 7.37 0.83
N ASP A 6 -33.57 8.01 -0.25
CA ASP A 6 -32.50 7.47 -1.11
C ASP A 6 -31.18 7.31 -0.36
N ILE A 7 -30.83 8.29 0.48
CA ILE A 7 -29.61 8.25 1.30
C ILE A 7 -29.70 7.14 2.34
N ILE A 8 -30.85 7.01 3.01
CA ILE A 8 -31.06 5.96 4.02
C ILE A 8 -31.01 4.58 3.36
N LEU A 9 -31.69 4.38 2.23
CA LEU A 9 -31.66 3.10 1.50
C LEU A 9 -30.24 2.74 1.09
N SER A 10 -29.49 3.70 0.54
CA SER A 10 -28.08 3.50 0.17
C SER A 10 -27.21 3.16 1.39
N ALA A 11 -27.37 3.88 2.50
CA ALA A 11 -26.63 3.63 3.73
C ALA A 11 -26.92 2.24 4.29
N VAL A 12 -28.19 1.82 4.31
CA VAL A 12 -28.60 0.49 4.78
C VAL A 12 -27.99 -0.61 3.91
N LEU A 13 -28.06 -0.50 2.57
CA LEU A 13 -27.47 -1.48 1.66
C LEU A 13 -25.96 -1.59 1.83
N ASN A 14 -25.27 -0.45 1.97
CA ASN A 14 -23.82 -0.42 2.19
C ASN A 14 -23.41 -0.98 3.56
N LEU A 15 -24.19 -0.70 4.62
CA LEU A 15 -23.92 -1.24 5.96
C LEU A 15 -24.18 -2.75 6.01
N LEU A 16 -25.25 -3.23 5.37
CA LEU A 16 -25.54 -4.67 5.27
C LEU A 16 -24.46 -5.41 4.48
N SER A 17 -24.00 -4.85 3.36
CA SER A 17 -22.92 -5.45 2.57
C SER A 17 -21.59 -5.46 3.35
N ALA A 18 -21.25 -4.36 4.03
CA ALA A 18 -20.08 -4.29 4.91
C ALA A 18 -20.15 -5.32 6.04
N PHE A 19 -21.32 -5.49 6.66
CA PHE A 19 -21.54 -6.50 7.69
C PHE A 19 -21.36 -7.92 7.14
N ALA A 20 -21.90 -8.21 5.95
CA ALA A 20 -21.69 -9.50 5.28
C ALA A 20 -20.20 -9.77 5.01
N PHE A 21 -19.43 -8.76 4.57
CA PHE A 21 -17.99 -8.88 4.39
C PHE A 21 -17.23 -9.12 5.70
N LEU A 22 -17.63 -8.47 6.81
CA LEU A 22 -17.03 -8.69 8.12
C LEU A 22 -17.27 -10.11 8.62
N VAL A 23 -18.47 -10.66 8.39
CA VAL A 23 -18.80 -12.05 8.70
C VAL A 23 -17.98 -13.01 7.83
N ALA A 24 -17.89 -12.75 6.52
CA ALA A 24 -17.06 -13.56 5.62
C ALA A 24 -15.58 -13.53 6.02
N PHE A 25 -15.03 -12.35 6.34
CA PHE A 25 -13.67 -12.17 6.84
C PHE A 25 -13.43 -12.97 8.11
N ALA A 26 -14.34 -12.89 9.08
CA ALA A 26 -14.26 -13.66 10.32
C ALA A 26 -14.19 -15.17 10.05
N ILE A 27 -15.05 -15.67 9.17
CA ILE A 27 -15.08 -17.10 8.84
C ILE A 27 -13.80 -17.53 8.13
N LEU A 28 -13.36 -16.76 7.13
CA LEU A 28 -12.18 -17.07 6.32
C LEU A 28 -10.87 -16.98 7.11
N ARG A 29 -10.78 -16.04 8.06
CA ARG A 29 -9.61 -15.85 8.94
C ARG A 29 -9.39 -17.03 9.89
N LEU A 30 -10.47 -17.68 10.33
CA LEU A 30 -10.40 -18.81 11.27
C LEU A 30 -10.02 -20.13 10.59
N GLN A 31 -10.08 -20.21 9.25
CA GLN A 31 -9.71 -21.42 8.52
C GLN A 31 -8.18 -21.60 8.51
N PRO A 32 -7.66 -22.76 8.94
CA PRO A 32 -6.21 -23.02 8.98
C PRO A 32 -5.55 -22.99 7.59
N ILE A 33 -6.29 -23.27 6.52
CA ILE A 33 -5.79 -23.20 5.14
C ILE A 33 -5.39 -21.76 4.75
N ASN A 34 -6.08 -20.76 5.29
CA ASN A 34 -5.87 -19.34 4.97
C ASN A 34 -4.92 -18.64 5.95
N ASP A 35 -4.36 -19.37 6.92
CA ASP A 35 -3.53 -18.78 7.97
C ASP A 35 -2.31 -18.03 7.40
N ARG A 36 -1.70 -18.56 6.32
CA ARG A 36 -0.59 -17.90 5.63
C ARG A 36 -0.98 -16.62 4.89
N VAL A 37 -2.24 -16.48 4.51
CA VAL A 37 -2.76 -15.29 3.81
C VAL A 37 -3.02 -14.18 4.83
N TYR A 38 -3.79 -14.47 5.88
CA TYR A 38 -4.16 -13.47 6.88
C TYR A 38 -3.05 -13.11 7.87
N PHE A 39 -2.09 -14.01 8.10
CA PHE A 39 -0.97 -13.79 9.04
C PHE A 39 0.40 -13.83 8.36
N SER A 40 0.49 -13.44 7.08
CA SER A 40 1.72 -13.49 6.27
C SER A 40 2.92 -12.82 6.93
N LYS A 41 2.75 -11.63 7.53
CA LYS A 41 3.83 -10.91 8.24
C LYS A 41 4.46 -11.74 9.37
N TRP A 42 3.68 -12.58 10.05
CA TRP A 42 4.18 -13.39 11.16
C TRP A 42 5.02 -14.57 10.68
N TYR A 43 4.71 -15.09 9.48
CA TYR A 43 5.53 -16.07 8.78
C TYR A 43 6.83 -15.45 8.25
N LEU A 44 6.76 -14.24 7.67
CA LEU A 44 7.96 -13.52 7.20
C LEU A 44 8.92 -13.18 8.34
N LYS A 45 8.39 -12.82 9.52
CA LYS A 45 9.19 -12.56 10.73
C LYS A 45 9.66 -13.85 11.43
N GLY A 46 9.23 -15.03 10.98
CA GLY A 46 9.61 -16.32 11.56
C GLY A 46 8.99 -16.62 12.94
N ILE A 47 8.10 -15.76 13.47
CA ILE A 47 7.46 -15.95 14.79
C ILE A 47 6.45 -17.10 14.74
N ARG A 48 5.79 -17.28 13.59
CA ARG A 48 4.78 -18.30 13.39
C ARG A 48 5.27 -19.35 12.41
N ALA A 49 5.30 -20.61 12.86
CA ALA A 49 5.51 -21.75 11.99
C ALA A 49 4.17 -22.42 11.68
N SER A 50 4.09 -23.09 10.53
CA SER A 50 2.90 -23.89 10.19
C SER A 50 2.69 -24.92 11.31
N PRO A 51 1.46 -25.08 11.82
CA PRO A 51 1.20 -26.05 12.88
C PRO A 51 1.71 -27.44 12.46
N ARG A 52 2.69 -27.98 13.19
CA ARG A 52 3.04 -29.41 13.15
C ARG A 52 1.95 -30.19 13.88
N SER A 53 0.73 -30.17 13.36
CA SER A 53 -0.39 -30.89 13.96
C SER A 53 -0.51 -32.28 13.33
N SER A 54 -0.32 -33.32 14.15
CA SER A 54 -0.58 -34.72 13.85
C SER A 54 -2.07 -35.08 14.04
N GLY A 55 -2.97 -34.24 13.54
CA GLY A 55 -4.42 -34.41 13.67
C GLY A 55 -5.09 -34.98 12.41
N THR A 56 -6.35 -35.41 12.53
CA THR A 56 -7.21 -35.87 11.43
C THR A 56 -7.24 -34.85 10.28
N PHE A 57 -7.09 -35.32 9.03
CA PHE A 57 -6.94 -34.48 7.82
C PHE A 57 -7.96 -33.34 7.72
N VAL A 58 -9.22 -33.55 8.14
CA VAL A 58 -10.29 -32.53 8.09
C VAL A 58 -10.02 -31.33 9.01
N LYS A 59 -9.52 -31.56 10.23
CA LYS A 59 -9.18 -30.48 11.18
C LYS A 59 -7.97 -29.65 10.73
N LYS A 60 -7.20 -30.14 9.75
CA LYS A 60 -6.11 -29.40 9.10
C LYS A 60 -6.62 -28.32 8.14
N PHE A 61 -7.84 -28.47 7.60
CA PHE A 61 -8.38 -27.57 6.59
C PHE A 61 -9.55 -26.74 7.09
N VAL A 62 -10.38 -27.28 7.99
CA VAL A 62 -11.59 -26.60 8.47
C VAL A 62 -11.63 -26.52 9.98
N ASN A 63 -11.91 -25.32 10.50
CA ASN A 63 -12.23 -25.11 11.91
C ASN A 63 -13.75 -25.16 12.11
N LEU A 64 -14.26 -26.13 12.89
CA LEU A 64 -15.70 -26.35 13.12
C LEU A 64 -16.21 -25.79 14.45
N ASP A 65 -15.39 -25.06 15.20
CA ASP A 65 -15.76 -24.58 16.54
C ASP A 65 -16.70 -23.36 16.47
N CYS A 66 -18.02 -23.59 16.52
CA CYS A 66 -19.08 -22.56 16.47
C CYS A 66 -18.87 -21.43 17.51
N ARG A 67 -18.34 -21.77 18.71
CA ARG A 67 -18.04 -20.81 19.78
C ARG A 67 -17.02 -19.74 19.37
N THR A 68 -16.11 -20.09 18.46
CA THR A 68 -15.06 -19.19 17.95
C THR A 68 -15.65 -18.17 16.97
N TYR A 69 -16.70 -18.56 16.23
CA TYR A 69 -17.40 -17.68 15.29
C TYR A 69 -18.29 -16.65 16.00
N ILE A 70 -18.88 -16.98 17.15
CA ILE A 70 -19.65 -16.01 17.97
C ILE A 70 -18.74 -14.89 18.51
N ARG A 71 -17.46 -15.19 18.76
CA ARG A 71 -16.44 -14.25 19.26
C ARG A 71 -15.70 -13.49 18.17
N PHE A 72 -16.24 -13.44 16.95
CA PHE A 72 -15.48 -12.94 15.80
C PHE A 72 -15.04 -11.49 15.93
N LEU A 73 -15.82 -10.60 16.55
CA LEU A 73 -15.47 -9.17 16.71
C LEU A 73 -14.28 -8.91 17.64
N ASN A 74 -13.76 -9.92 18.35
CA ASN A 74 -12.63 -9.76 19.26
C ASN A 74 -11.34 -9.25 18.59
N TRP A 75 -11.22 -9.36 17.25
CA TRP A 75 -10.06 -8.83 16.53
C TRP A 75 -10.00 -7.30 16.55
N MET A 76 -11.15 -6.62 16.58
CA MET A 76 -11.22 -5.16 16.52
C MET A 76 -10.68 -4.47 17.78
N PRO A 77 -11.10 -4.82 19.01
CA PRO A 77 -10.48 -4.28 20.22
C PRO A 77 -9.02 -4.75 20.37
N ALA A 78 -8.67 -5.94 19.88
CA ALA A 78 -7.27 -6.38 19.88
C ALA A 78 -6.40 -5.50 18.96
N ALA A 79 -6.91 -5.09 17.80
CA ALA A 79 -6.20 -4.20 16.88
C ALA A 79 -6.00 -2.79 17.46
N LEU A 80 -6.97 -2.28 18.23
CA LEU A 80 -6.90 -0.96 18.86
C LEU A 80 -6.05 -0.91 20.13
N ARG A 81 -5.76 -2.07 20.75
CA ARG A 81 -4.97 -2.16 21.99
C ARG A 81 -3.46 -2.20 21.75
N MET A 82 -3.01 -2.31 20.51
CA MET A 82 -1.57 -2.37 20.21
C MET A 82 -0.92 -1.00 20.47
N PRO A 83 0.08 -0.90 21.36
CA PRO A 83 0.75 0.35 21.63
C PRO A 83 1.63 0.78 20.44
N GLU A 84 1.75 2.08 20.22
CA GLU A 84 2.44 2.63 19.06
C GLU A 84 3.93 2.19 18.93
N PRO A 85 4.73 2.09 20.01
CA PRO A 85 6.11 1.62 19.90
C PRO A 85 6.21 0.18 19.37
N GLU A 86 5.30 -0.70 19.81
CA GLU A 86 5.23 -2.08 19.29
C GLU A 86 4.78 -2.10 17.83
N LEU A 87 3.87 -1.21 17.45
CA LEU A 87 3.41 -1.08 16.07
C LEU A 87 4.56 -0.64 15.15
N ILE A 88 5.39 0.32 15.58
CA ILE A 88 6.58 0.76 14.85
C ILE A 88 7.58 -0.40 14.72
N GLY A 89 7.86 -1.13 15.81
CA GLY A 89 8.77 -2.29 15.77
C GLY A 89 8.26 -3.49 14.97
N HIS A 90 6.95 -3.62 14.76
CA HIS A 90 6.35 -4.73 14.00
C HIS A 90 6.07 -4.38 12.53
N ALA A 91 5.56 -3.17 12.25
CA ALA A 91 5.09 -2.76 10.92
C ALA A 91 5.96 -1.68 10.26
N GLY A 92 6.89 -1.07 10.99
CA GLY A 92 7.71 0.06 10.55
C GLY A 92 7.05 1.42 10.86
N LEU A 93 7.88 2.47 10.83
CA LEU A 93 7.44 3.85 11.07
C LEU A 93 6.36 4.30 10.08
N ASP A 94 6.55 4.03 8.78
CA ASP A 94 5.63 4.49 7.73
C ASP A 94 4.20 3.97 7.92
N SER A 95 4.07 2.70 8.33
CA SER A 95 2.76 2.10 8.62
C SER A 95 2.10 2.77 9.83
N ALA A 96 2.88 3.11 10.87
CA ALA A 96 2.37 3.80 12.05
C ALA A 96 1.93 5.24 11.73
N VAL A 97 2.72 5.97 10.92
CA VAL A 97 2.36 7.31 10.43
C VAL A 97 1.10 7.25 9.56
N TYR A 98 0.96 6.23 8.70
CA TYR A 98 -0.25 6.04 7.90
C TYR A 98 -1.51 5.84 8.76
N ILE A 99 -1.44 5.03 9.82
CA ILE A 99 -2.55 4.85 10.77
C ILE A 99 -2.89 6.17 11.48
N ARG A 100 -1.87 6.96 11.82
CA ARG A 100 -2.07 8.29 12.42
C ARG A 100 -2.83 9.25 11.52
N ILE A 101 -2.79 9.12 10.19
CA ILE A 101 -3.62 9.94 9.28
C ILE A 101 -5.12 9.73 9.56
N TYR A 102 -5.54 8.48 9.81
CA TYR A 102 -6.93 8.19 10.17
C TYR A 102 -7.30 8.73 11.55
N LEU A 103 -6.42 8.58 12.53
CA LEU A 103 -6.62 9.13 13.88
C LEU A 103 -6.65 10.66 13.86
N LEU A 104 -5.80 11.30 13.05
CA LEU A 104 -5.78 12.74 12.80
C LEU A 104 -7.11 13.19 12.19
N GLY A 105 -7.62 12.47 11.18
CA GLY A 105 -8.94 12.71 10.61
C GLY A 105 -10.03 12.70 11.69
N LEU A 106 -10.05 11.69 12.56
CA LEU A 106 -11.01 11.64 13.67
C LEU A 106 -10.82 12.82 14.66
N LYS A 107 -9.59 13.17 15.03
CA LYS A 107 -9.30 14.31 15.92
C LYS A 107 -9.76 15.65 15.34
N ILE A 108 -9.70 15.83 14.02
CA ILE A 108 -10.16 17.04 13.33
C ILE A 108 -11.68 17.01 13.19
N PHE A 109 -12.24 15.97 12.58
CA PHE A 109 -13.64 15.96 12.16
C PHE A 109 -14.63 15.73 13.29
N VAL A 110 -14.30 14.93 14.33
CA VAL A 110 -15.25 14.66 15.43
C VAL A 110 -15.68 15.93 16.18
N PRO A 111 -14.77 16.76 16.73
CA PRO A 111 -15.17 17.99 17.43
C PRO A 111 -15.84 18.99 16.48
N LEU A 112 -15.37 19.10 15.24
CA LEU A 112 -15.96 20.00 14.24
C LEU A 112 -17.36 19.56 13.82
N ALA A 113 -17.62 18.26 13.69
CA ALA A 113 -18.94 17.72 13.40
C ALA A 113 -19.91 17.99 14.55
N LEU A 114 -19.48 17.76 15.81
CA LEU A 114 -20.28 18.08 16.99
C LEU A 114 -20.62 19.57 17.07
N LEU A 115 -19.64 20.45 16.85
CA LEU A 115 -19.83 21.89 16.87
C LEU A 115 -20.74 22.35 15.70
N SER A 116 -20.54 21.81 14.51
CA SER A 116 -21.37 22.12 13.34
C SER A 116 -22.81 21.67 13.54
N PHE A 117 -23.02 20.50 14.14
CA PHE A 117 -24.35 20.00 14.47
C PHE A 117 -25.03 20.86 15.56
N ALA A 118 -24.27 21.33 16.54
CA ALA A 118 -24.81 22.17 17.60
C ALA A 118 -25.15 23.60 17.15
N VAL A 119 -24.38 24.18 16.22
CA VAL A 119 -24.51 25.59 15.82
C VAL A 119 -25.14 25.76 14.44
N LEU A 120 -24.57 25.15 13.39
CA LEU A 120 -24.97 25.40 12.02
C LEU A 120 -26.33 24.77 11.68
N VAL A 121 -26.63 23.59 12.22
CA VAL A 121 -27.92 22.92 11.97
C VAL A 121 -29.10 23.77 12.47
N PRO A 122 -29.15 24.25 13.73
CA PRO A 122 -30.22 25.15 14.17
C PRO A 122 -30.28 26.47 13.41
N VAL A 123 -29.12 27.08 13.09
CA VAL A 123 -29.04 28.35 12.35
C VAL A 123 -29.65 28.20 10.96
N ASN A 124 -29.27 27.16 10.22
CA ASN A 124 -29.76 26.92 8.87
C ASN A 124 -31.23 26.50 8.87
N TRP A 125 -31.66 25.67 9.81
CA TRP A 125 -33.06 25.26 9.93
C TRP A 125 -34.02 26.43 10.15
N SER A 126 -33.58 27.44 10.91
CA SER A 126 -34.38 28.64 11.18
C SER A 126 -34.52 29.59 9.98
N GLY A 127 -33.86 29.32 8.85
CA GLY A 127 -33.70 30.23 7.71
C GLY A 127 -34.97 30.47 6.89
N LYS A 128 -35.86 29.48 6.75
CA LYS A 128 -37.16 29.53 6.04
C LYS A 128 -37.17 30.12 4.61
N SER A 129 -36.02 30.45 4.01
CA SER A 129 -35.94 31.11 2.70
C SER A 129 -36.43 30.21 1.56
N LEU A 130 -36.16 28.90 1.66
CA LEU A 130 -36.59 27.93 0.65
C LEU A 130 -38.10 27.69 0.63
N GLU A 131 -38.77 27.85 1.77
CA GLU A 131 -40.23 27.70 1.88
C GLU A 131 -40.97 28.92 1.30
N GLN A 132 -40.31 30.06 1.19
CA GLN A 132 -40.88 31.31 0.68
C GLN A 132 -40.71 31.51 -0.83
N THR A 133 -39.89 30.67 -1.48
CA THR A 133 -39.59 30.81 -2.91
C THR A 133 -40.46 29.84 -3.72
N GLU A 134 -41.44 30.38 -4.46
CA GLU A 134 -42.34 29.56 -5.29
C GLU A 134 -41.59 28.95 -6.50
N GLY A 135 -41.89 27.68 -6.81
CA GLY A 135 -41.35 26.97 -7.99
C GLY A 135 -40.04 26.19 -7.78
N LEU A 136 -39.47 26.18 -6.57
CA LEU A 136 -38.27 25.37 -6.27
C LEU A 136 -38.64 23.99 -5.71
N THR A 137 -38.06 22.93 -6.30
CA THR A 137 -38.07 21.59 -5.72
C THR A 137 -36.91 21.46 -4.74
N PHE A 138 -37.19 21.36 -3.45
CA PHE A 138 -36.17 21.19 -2.40
C PHE A 138 -36.51 19.99 -1.51
N SER A 139 -35.46 19.34 -1.00
CA SER A 139 -35.55 18.24 -0.05
C SER A 139 -35.39 18.72 1.40
N THR A 140 -35.74 17.87 2.37
CA THR A 140 -35.55 18.17 3.81
C THR A 140 -34.08 18.45 4.17
N ILE A 141 -33.13 17.89 3.41
CA ILE A 141 -31.69 18.05 3.63
C ILE A 141 -31.23 19.44 3.17
N ASP A 142 -31.86 19.99 2.15
CA ASP A 142 -31.51 21.33 1.63
C ASP A 142 -31.83 22.43 2.64
N LYS A 143 -32.77 22.18 3.56
CA LYS A 143 -33.05 23.08 4.70
C LYS A 143 -31.87 23.22 5.67
N LEU A 144 -30.93 22.27 5.66
CA LEU A 144 -29.71 22.29 6.48
C LEU A 144 -28.55 23.02 5.81
N SER A 145 -28.71 23.43 4.55
CA SER A 145 -27.69 24.14 3.79
C SER A 145 -27.78 25.66 4.03
N ILE A 146 -26.69 26.36 3.68
CA ILE A 146 -26.63 27.82 3.68
C ILE A 146 -27.68 28.46 2.75
N SER A 147 -28.15 27.71 1.73
CA SER A 147 -29.21 28.15 0.81
C SER A 147 -30.56 28.39 1.48
N ASN A 148 -30.79 27.88 2.70
CA ASN A 148 -32.00 28.17 3.45
C ASN A 148 -31.95 29.51 4.20
N VAL A 149 -30.79 30.16 4.27
CA VAL A 149 -30.60 31.44 4.95
C VAL A 149 -30.97 32.59 4.00
N PRO A 150 -31.86 33.53 4.40
CA PRO A 150 -32.30 34.60 3.52
C PRO A 150 -31.21 35.64 3.30
N ASP A 151 -31.24 36.29 2.14
CA ASP A 151 -30.29 37.33 1.77
C ASP A 151 -30.29 38.49 2.79
N ALA A 152 -29.10 39.07 3.01
CA ALA A 152 -28.85 40.12 4.01
C ALA A 152 -29.12 39.73 5.50
N SER A 153 -29.25 38.43 5.81
CA SER A 153 -29.43 37.98 7.19
C SER A 153 -28.17 38.06 8.06
N LYS A 154 -28.32 38.42 9.33
CA LYS A 154 -27.23 38.36 10.33
C LYS A 154 -26.73 36.93 10.57
N LYS A 155 -27.46 35.90 10.14
CA LYS A 155 -27.10 34.47 10.30
C LYS A 155 -25.82 34.09 9.53
N PHE A 156 -25.45 34.82 8.48
CA PHE A 156 -24.18 34.61 7.77
C PHE A 156 -22.94 34.83 8.65
N TRP A 157 -23.05 35.64 9.72
CA TRP A 157 -21.96 35.80 10.69
C TRP A 157 -21.64 34.49 11.41
N ALA A 158 -22.63 33.64 11.67
CA ALA A 158 -22.38 32.33 12.28
C ALA A 158 -21.54 31.44 11.35
N HIS A 159 -21.82 31.45 10.04
CA HIS A 159 -21.02 30.74 9.04
C HIS A 159 -19.60 31.29 8.93
N LEU A 160 -19.45 32.62 8.93
CA LEU A 160 -18.13 33.26 8.89
C LEU A 160 -17.28 32.90 10.12
N VAL A 161 -17.85 33.02 11.33
CA VAL A 161 -17.16 32.66 12.58
C VAL A 161 -16.82 31.18 12.59
N MET A 162 -17.74 30.30 12.18
CA MET A 162 -17.49 28.87 12.08
C MET A 162 -16.37 28.54 11.10
N ALA A 163 -16.26 29.24 9.97
CA ALA A 163 -15.16 29.06 9.04
C ALA A 163 -13.80 29.39 9.68
N TYR A 164 -13.70 30.47 10.46
CA TYR A 164 -12.49 30.80 11.22
C TYR A 164 -12.17 29.74 12.28
N VAL A 165 -13.17 29.28 13.02
CA VAL A 165 -13.00 28.23 14.04
C VAL A 165 -12.51 26.92 13.42
N VAL A 166 -13.14 26.48 12.33
CA VAL A 166 -12.73 25.28 11.58
C VAL A 166 -11.28 25.41 11.09
N THR A 167 -10.93 26.55 10.49
CA THR A 167 -9.59 26.80 9.96
C THR A 167 -8.56 26.78 11.09
N PHE A 168 -8.80 27.55 12.16
CA PHE A 168 -7.88 27.63 13.29
C PHE A 168 -7.69 26.27 13.98
N TRP A 169 -8.79 25.55 14.25
CA TRP A 169 -8.73 24.22 14.86
C TRP A 169 -7.94 23.22 14.01
N THR A 170 -8.20 23.22 12.70
CA THR A 170 -7.52 22.32 11.75
C THR A 170 -6.02 22.64 11.71
N CYS A 171 -5.64 23.91 11.57
CA CYS A 171 -4.23 24.33 11.59
C CYS A 171 -3.54 23.99 12.92
N TYR A 172 -4.22 24.18 14.05
CA TYR A 172 -3.69 23.85 15.37
C TYR A 172 -3.41 22.35 15.53
N ILE A 173 -4.37 21.50 15.17
CA ILE A 173 -4.22 20.04 15.25
C ILE A 173 -3.15 19.55 14.27
N LEU A 174 -3.10 20.10 13.05
CA LEU A 174 -2.04 19.80 12.08
C LEU A 174 -0.65 20.15 12.61
N TYR A 175 -0.49 21.34 13.21
CA TYR A 175 0.78 21.76 13.80
C TYR A 175 1.23 20.81 14.93
N LYS A 176 0.30 20.44 15.81
CA LYS A 176 0.58 19.48 16.90
C LYS A 176 0.97 18.11 16.37
N GLU A 177 0.24 17.57 15.41
CA GLU A 177 0.54 16.25 14.84
C GLU A 177 1.85 16.27 14.03
N TYR A 178 2.14 17.35 13.30
CA TYR A 178 3.40 17.51 12.58
C TYR A 178 4.62 17.48 13.51
N HIS A 179 4.53 18.16 14.66
CA HIS A 179 5.57 18.10 15.69
C HIS A 179 5.79 16.67 16.22
N ILE A 180 4.70 15.94 16.49
CA ILE A 180 4.76 14.54 16.95
C ILE A 180 5.41 13.65 15.88
N ILE A 181 5.00 13.75 14.61
CA ILE A 181 5.56 12.99 13.48
C ILE A 181 7.06 13.29 13.31
N THR A 182 7.45 14.56 13.39
CA THR A 182 8.86 14.96 13.29
C THR A 182 9.69 14.34 14.39
N THR A 183 9.19 14.38 15.64
CA THR A 183 9.88 13.78 16.79
C THR A 183 10.03 12.26 16.63
N MET A 184 8.95 11.57 16.26
CA MET A 184 8.99 10.11 16.00
C MET A 184 9.96 9.77 14.88
N ARG A 185 9.98 10.56 13.79
CA ARG A 185 10.89 10.35 12.67
C ARG A 185 12.35 10.50 13.08
N LEU A 186 12.68 11.53 13.86
CA LEU A 186 14.04 11.75 14.35
C LEU A 186 14.48 10.63 15.29
N GLN A 187 13.61 10.21 16.22
CA GLN A 187 13.88 9.08 17.11
C GLN A 187 14.10 7.78 16.32
N PHE A 188 13.24 7.51 15.35
CA PHE A 188 13.35 6.34 14.49
C PHE A 188 14.66 6.33 13.71
N LEU A 189 15.01 7.46 13.07
CA LEU A 189 16.25 7.60 12.30
C LEU A 189 17.50 7.41 13.18
N ALA A 190 17.47 7.89 14.42
CA ALA A 190 18.56 7.69 15.38
C ALA A 190 18.66 6.23 15.89
N SER A 191 17.55 5.49 15.94
CA SER A 191 17.48 4.11 16.43
C SER A 191 17.63 3.03 15.34
N GLU A 192 17.57 3.41 14.08
CA GLU A 192 17.56 2.47 12.95
C GLU A 192 18.91 1.76 12.81
N ASN A 193 18.87 0.47 12.47
CA ASN A 193 20.09 -0.30 12.20
C ASN A 193 20.85 0.26 10.99
N ARG A 194 22.15 -0.05 10.91
CA ARG A 194 22.98 0.31 9.75
C ARG A 194 22.40 -0.28 8.48
N ARG A 195 22.02 0.58 7.54
CA ARG A 195 21.52 0.20 6.23
C ARG A 195 22.34 0.90 5.14
N PRO A 196 22.46 0.31 3.93
CA PRO A 196 23.25 0.92 2.87
C PRO A 196 22.72 2.31 2.45
N ASP A 197 21.43 2.60 2.58
CA ASP A 197 20.84 3.90 2.22
C ASP A 197 21.36 5.06 3.07
N GLN A 198 21.79 4.81 4.32
CA GLN A 198 22.38 5.86 5.18
C GLN A 198 23.75 6.30 4.68
N PHE A 199 24.44 5.40 3.99
CA PHE A 199 25.78 5.60 3.50
C PHE A 199 25.79 5.88 2.00
N THR A 200 24.67 5.68 1.30
CA THR A 200 24.71 5.67 -0.16
C THR A 200 24.13 6.93 -0.81
N VAL A 201 24.96 7.66 -1.56
CA VAL A 201 24.52 8.86 -2.30
C VAL A 201 24.31 8.53 -3.78
N LEU A 202 23.16 8.95 -4.32
CA LEU A 202 22.85 8.86 -5.75
C LEU A 202 23.39 10.09 -6.49
N VAL A 203 24.46 9.91 -7.25
CA VAL A 203 24.99 10.94 -8.15
C VAL A 203 24.40 10.75 -9.54
N ARG A 204 24.00 11.86 -10.18
CA ARG A 204 23.35 11.87 -11.51
C ARG A 204 24.00 12.96 -12.37
N ASN A 205 23.91 12.81 -13.70
CA ASN A 205 24.43 13.75 -14.69
C ASN A 205 25.95 13.99 -14.53
N VAL A 206 26.73 12.91 -14.53
CA VAL A 206 28.20 13.02 -14.57
C VAL A 206 28.61 13.48 -15.97
N PRO A 207 29.44 14.53 -16.09
CA PRO A 207 29.84 15.02 -17.40
C PRO A 207 30.59 13.93 -18.18
N PRO A 208 30.32 13.77 -19.49
CA PRO A 208 31.05 12.84 -20.31
C PRO A 208 32.49 13.34 -20.52
N ASP A 209 33.46 12.49 -20.20
CA ASP A 209 34.88 12.72 -20.45
C ASP A 209 35.32 11.89 -21.66
N PRO A 210 35.99 12.48 -22.67
CA PRO A 210 36.50 11.73 -23.82
C PRO A 210 37.71 10.85 -23.49
N ASP A 211 38.48 11.18 -22.45
CA ASP A 211 39.77 10.55 -22.15
C ASP A 211 39.67 9.47 -21.07
N GLU A 212 38.71 9.60 -20.14
CA GLU A 212 38.52 8.69 -19.01
C GLU A 212 37.19 7.93 -19.10
N SER A 213 37.19 6.67 -18.62
CA SER A 213 35.91 5.99 -18.41
C SER A 213 35.15 6.66 -17.28
N VAL A 214 33.83 6.58 -17.35
CA VAL A 214 32.92 7.10 -16.31
C VAL A 214 33.25 6.55 -14.91
N CYS A 215 33.78 5.33 -14.82
CA CYS A 215 34.21 4.69 -13.58
C CYS A 215 35.44 5.42 -13.00
N GLU A 216 36.47 5.62 -13.82
CA GLU A 216 37.72 6.29 -13.43
C GLU A 216 37.47 7.76 -13.09
N HIS A 217 36.65 8.45 -13.88
CA HIS A 217 36.33 9.86 -13.66
C HIS A 217 35.65 10.09 -12.29
N VAL A 218 34.70 9.23 -11.93
CA VAL A 218 34.01 9.29 -10.62
C VAL A 218 34.99 8.95 -9.50
N GLU A 219 35.79 7.90 -9.66
CA GLU A 219 36.80 7.53 -8.67
C GLU A 219 37.80 8.66 -8.42
N HIS A 220 38.35 9.24 -9.49
CA HIS A 220 39.27 10.37 -9.41
C HIS A 220 38.62 11.58 -8.71
N PHE A 221 37.40 11.95 -9.09
CA PHE A 221 36.68 13.07 -8.48
C PHE A 221 36.49 12.88 -6.96
N PHE A 222 36.06 11.70 -6.52
CA PHE A 222 35.80 11.46 -5.10
C PHE A 222 37.07 11.24 -4.29
N CYS A 223 38.10 10.61 -4.85
CA CYS A 223 39.41 10.49 -4.20
C CYS A 223 40.07 11.86 -3.98
N VAL A 224 39.92 12.79 -4.93
CA VAL A 224 40.50 14.15 -4.80
C VAL A 224 39.68 15.02 -3.85
N ASN A 225 38.35 15.03 -3.93
CA ASN A 225 37.51 15.94 -3.13
C ASN A 225 37.15 15.39 -1.75
N HIS A 226 37.07 14.06 -1.60
CA HIS A 226 36.61 13.38 -0.38
C HIS A 226 37.49 12.16 0.00
N PRO A 227 38.81 12.33 0.15
CA PRO A 227 39.76 11.22 0.33
C PRO A 227 39.47 10.35 1.55
N ASP A 228 39.08 10.95 2.68
CA ASP A 228 38.89 10.23 3.94
C ASP A 228 37.52 9.53 4.05
N HIS A 229 36.59 9.84 3.14
CA HIS A 229 35.18 9.42 3.24
C HIS A 229 34.73 8.52 2.09
N TYR A 230 35.45 8.53 0.97
CA TYR A 230 35.14 7.72 -0.18
C TYR A 230 35.49 6.24 0.07
N LEU A 231 34.49 5.36 -0.06
CA LEU A 231 34.69 3.91 0.06
C LEU A 231 34.74 3.23 -1.31
N THR A 232 33.65 3.39 -2.07
CA THR A 232 33.44 2.72 -3.34
C THR A 232 32.29 3.38 -4.08
N HIS A 233 32.25 3.16 -5.39
CA HIS A 233 31.15 3.54 -6.24
C HIS A 233 30.66 2.34 -7.06
N GLN A 234 29.37 2.32 -7.37
CA GLN A 234 28.78 1.38 -8.31
C GLN A 234 28.20 2.16 -9.47
N VAL A 235 28.72 1.92 -10.68
CA VAL A 235 28.17 2.47 -11.93
C VAL A 235 26.83 1.80 -12.24
N VAL A 236 25.82 2.59 -12.56
CA VAL A 236 24.52 2.11 -13.08
C VAL A 236 24.67 1.83 -14.57
N TYR A 237 24.02 0.78 -15.06
CA TYR A 237 24.06 0.37 -16.47
C TYR A 237 22.64 0.33 -17.05
N ASN A 238 22.51 0.49 -18.38
CA ASN A 238 21.23 0.30 -19.06
C ASN A 238 20.86 -1.18 -19.09
N ALA A 239 20.29 -1.67 -18.00
CA ALA A 239 19.84 -3.04 -17.87
C ALA A 239 18.36 -3.21 -18.29
N ASN A 240 17.73 -2.24 -18.96
CA ASN A 240 16.29 -2.31 -19.27
C ASN A 240 15.93 -3.51 -20.14
N ASN A 241 16.71 -3.79 -21.19
CA ASN A 241 16.49 -4.95 -22.05
C ASN A 241 16.76 -6.26 -21.29
N LEU A 242 17.84 -6.29 -20.50
CA LEU A 242 18.20 -7.43 -19.68
C LEU A 242 17.11 -7.75 -18.64
N ALA A 243 16.57 -6.73 -17.97
CA ALA A 243 15.49 -6.86 -17.00
C ALA A 243 14.23 -7.45 -17.64
N LYS A 244 13.84 -6.97 -18.83
CA LYS A 244 12.71 -7.52 -19.61
C LYS A 244 12.91 -9.01 -19.93
N LEU A 245 14.11 -9.40 -20.34
CA LEU A 245 14.41 -10.80 -20.64
C LEU A 245 14.44 -11.69 -19.38
N VAL A 246 14.96 -11.19 -18.26
CA VAL A 246 14.94 -11.89 -16.96
C VAL A 246 13.52 -12.08 -16.47
N GLU A 247 12.66 -11.07 -16.59
CA GLU A 247 11.25 -11.16 -16.23
C GLU A 247 10.50 -12.17 -17.11
N LYS A 248 10.73 -12.12 -18.43
CA LYS A 248 10.18 -13.10 -19.37
C LYS A 248 10.62 -14.53 -19.03
N LYS A 249 11.90 -14.73 -18.71
CA LYS A 249 12.45 -16.02 -18.25
C LYS A 249 11.76 -16.50 -16.97
N LYS A 250 11.52 -15.60 -16.00
CA LYS A 250 10.79 -15.92 -14.76
C LYS A 250 9.35 -16.36 -15.06
N SER A 251 8.67 -15.68 -15.96
CA SER A 251 7.32 -16.05 -16.40
C SER A 251 7.28 -17.44 -17.05
N TYR A 252 8.21 -17.73 -17.97
CA TYR A 252 8.31 -19.07 -18.58
C TYR A 252 8.66 -20.15 -17.57
N LYS A 253 9.50 -19.86 -16.58
CA LYS A 253 9.78 -20.80 -15.48
C LYS A 253 8.52 -21.12 -14.67
N ASN A 254 7.68 -20.12 -14.39
CA ASN A 254 6.40 -20.34 -13.70
C ASN A 254 5.46 -21.23 -14.53
N TRP A 255 5.37 -21.00 -15.85
CA TRP A 255 4.59 -21.84 -16.75
C TRP A 255 5.14 -23.27 -16.83
N LEU A 256 6.45 -23.42 -16.94
CA LEU A 256 7.11 -24.73 -16.90
C LEU A 256 6.73 -25.48 -15.63
N THR A 257 6.85 -24.84 -14.45
CA THR A 257 6.43 -25.43 -13.18
C THR A 257 4.95 -25.83 -13.19
N TYR A 258 4.06 -24.96 -13.70
CA TYR A 258 2.63 -25.29 -13.82
C TYR A 258 2.38 -26.55 -14.67
N TYR A 259 3.02 -26.65 -15.84
CA TYR A 259 2.84 -27.80 -16.73
C TYR A 259 3.50 -29.07 -16.19
N GLN A 260 4.65 -28.96 -15.51
CA GLN A 260 5.28 -30.07 -14.80
C GLN A 260 4.38 -30.61 -13.70
N THR A 261 3.86 -29.75 -12.82
CA THR A 261 2.91 -30.15 -11.76
C THR A 261 1.63 -30.77 -12.35
N LYS A 262 1.15 -30.26 -13.49
CA LYS A 262 -0.01 -30.82 -14.20
C LYS A 262 0.28 -32.23 -14.74
N TYR A 263 1.49 -32.46 -15.26
CA TYR A 263 1.93 -33.76 -15.75
C TYR A 263 2.16 -34.75 -14.61
N GLU A 264 2.80 -34.33 -13.52
CA GLU A 264 2.99 -35.14 -12.30
C GLU A 264 1.64 -35.61 -11.72
N ARG A 265 0.62 -34.76 -11.75
CA ARG A 265 -0.74 -35.11 -11.29
C ARG A 265 -1.43 -36.12 -12.21
N ASN A 266 -1.18 -36.09 -13.52
CA ASN A 266 -1.79 -37.01 -14.48
C ASN A 266 -0.79 -37.38 -15.60
N PRO A 267 0.05 -38.41 -15.39
CA PRO A 267 1.15 -38.75 -16.31
C PRO A 267 0.66 -39.35 -17.63
N LYS A 268 -0.62 -39.73 -17.73
CA LYS A 268 -1.20 -40.34 -18.95
C LYS A 268 -1.35 -39.34 -20.10
N ILE A 269 -1.47 -38.04 -19.80
CA ILE A 269 -1.73 -37.01 -20.80
C ILE A 269 -0.62 -35.98 -20.74
N LYS A 270 0.21 -35.92 -21.79
CA LYS A 270 1.22 -34.87 -21.91
C LYS A 270 0.57 -33.49 -22.09
N PRO A 271 0.94 -32.48 -21.29
CA PRO A 271 0.40 -31.14 -21.44
C PRO A 271 0.86 -30.54 -22.77
N LYS A 272 -0.08 -29.97 -23.53
CA LYS A 272 0.21 -29.32 -24.80
C LYS A 272 -0.04 -27.82 -24.71
N THR A 273 0.76 -27.05 -25.43
CA THR A 273 0.57 -25.60 -25.62
C THR A 273 0.57 -25.28 -27.11
N LYS A 274 -0.02 -24.15 -27.49
CA LYS A 274 0.13 -23.62 -28.85
C LYS A 274 1.23 -22.56 -28.89
N THR A 275 1.93 -22.51 -30.01
CA THR A 275 3.11 -21.65 -30.22
C THR A 275 2.80 -20.17 -30.48
N GLY A 276 1.56 -19.83 -30.82
CA GLY A 276 1.17 -18.46 -31.17
C GLY A 276 0.79 -17.59 -29.97
N VAL A 277 0.39 -16.37 -30.29
CA VAL A 277 0.04 -15.31 -29.33
C VAL A 277 -1.02 -15.82 -28.34
N TRP A 278 -0.70 -15.69 -27.05
CA TRP A 278 -1.56 -16.08 -25.91
C TRP A 278 -1.98 -17.55 -25.90
N GLY A 279 -1.28 -18.43 -26.63
CA GLY A 279 -1.61 -19.86 -26.71
C GLY A 279 -2.88 -20.16 -27.51
N LEU A 280 -3.39 -19.19 -28.29
CA LEU A 280 -4.65 -19.34 -29.03
C LEU A 280 -4.42 -19.84 -30.48
N TRP A 281 -3.33 -19.40 -31.12
CA TRP A 281 -3.03 -19.64 -32.54
C TRP A 281 -1.77 -20.50 -32.70
N GLY A 282 -1.57 -21.13 -33.85
CA GLY A 282 -0.35 -21.87 -34.18
C GLY A 282 -0.38 -23.38 -33.88
N LYS A 283 0.79 -24.01 -34.07
CA LYS A 283 0.96 -25.47 -33.93
C LYS A 283 0.92 -25.88 -32.46
N THR A 284 0.25 -27.01 -32.20
CA THR A 284 0.18 -27.64 -30.88
C THR A 284 1.44 -28.44 -30.63
N VAL A 285 2.19 -28.07 -29.59
CA VAL A 285 3.47 -28.69 -29.20
C VAL A 285 3.43 -29.15 -27.74
N ASP A 286 4.38 -29.99 -27.33
CA ASP A 286 4.56 -30.34 -25.93
C ASP A 286 4.94 -29.08 -25.14
N ALA A 287 4.18 -28.78 -24.08
CA ALA A 287 4.40 -27.58 -23.30
C ALA A 287 5.73 -27.62 -22.54
N ILE A 288 6.12 -28.79 -22.00
CA ILE A 288 7.33 -28.88 -21.17
C ILE A 288 8.57 -28.67 -22.04
N ASP A 289 8.66 -29.37 -23.17
CA ASP A 289 9.78 -29.23 -24.11
C ASP A 289 9.83 -27.82 -24.71
N TYR A 290 8.67 -27.23 -25.04
CA TYR A 290 8.59 -25.87 -25.55
C TYR A 290 9.13 -24.84 -24.55
N TYR A 291 8.63 -24.82 -23.31
CA TYR A 291 9.13 -23.86 -22.32
C TYR A 291 10.59 -24.12 -21.93
N THR A 292 11.04 -25.38 -21.92
CA THR A 292 12.45 -25.72 -21.65
C THR A 292 13.37 -25.12 -22.71
N THR A 293 13.07 -25.37 -23.99
CA THR A 293 13.84 -24.84 -25.12
C THR A 293 13.83 -23.31 -25.16
N GLU A 294 12.69 -22.69 -24.85
CA GLU A 294 12.58 -21.23 -24.84
C GLU A 294 13.32 -20.59 -23.66
N ILE A 295 13.35 -21.24 -22.50
CA ILE A 295 14.19 -20.82 -21.36
C ILE A 295 15.68 -20.92 -21.72
N GLU A 296 16.11 -21.98 -22.42
CA GLU A 296 17.50 -22.12 -22.88
C GLU A 296 17.88 -21.02 -23.88
N LYS A 297 17.01 -20.71 -24.85
CA LYS A 297 17.23 -19.60 -25.79
C LYS A 297 17.36 -18.27 -25.06
N LEU A 298 16.44 -17.96 -24.15
CA LEU A 298 16.50 -16.75 -23.33
C LEU A 298 17.75 -16.73 -22.44
N SER A 299 18.23 -17.88 -21.96
CA SER A 299 19.45 -17.95 -21.17
C SER A 299 20.70 -17.63 -21.99
N LYS A 300 20.75 -18.07 -23.25
CA LYS A 300 21.81 -17.73 -24.21
C LYS A 300 21.76 -16.25 -24.64
N GLU A 301 20.55 -15.71 -24.80
CA GLU A 301 20.36 -14.29 -25.10
C GLU A 301 20.75 -13.41 -23.91
N ASN A 302 20.36 -13.80 -22.70
CA ASN A 302 20.75 -13.12 -21.46
C ASN A 302 22.26 -13.10 -21.27
N SER A 303 22.96 -14.22 -21.51
CA SER A 303 24.42 -14.23 -21.39
C SER A 303 25.02 -13.24 -22.39
N LYS A 304 24.62 -13.27 -23.65
CA LYS A 304 25.09 -12.33 -24.68
C LYS A 304 24.82 -10.86 -24.31
N ASN A 305 23.61 -10.54 -23.86
CA ASN A 305 23.23 -9.17 -23.50
C ASN A 305 23.87 -8.68 -22.19
N SER A 306 24.20 -9.58 -21.27
CA SER A 306 24.96 -9.25 -20.06
C SER A 306 26.36 -8.70 -20.39
N TRP A 307 26.98 -9.18 -21.46
CA TRP A 307 28.26 -8.66 -21.97
C TRP A 307 28.12 -7.32 -22.72
N CYS A 308 26.92 -6.98 -23.19
CA CYS A 308 26.64 -5.77 -23.98
C CYS A 308 25.98 -4.63 -23.18
N SER A 309 25.94 -4.69 -21.84
CA SER A 309 25.30 -3.64 -21.05
C SER A 309 26.22 -2.41 -20.97
N TYR A 310 25.72 -1.27 -21.47
CA TYR A 310 26.42 0.01 -21.46
C TYR A 310 26.12 0.79 -20.16
N ALA A 311 27.10 1.52 -19.64
CA ALA A 311 26.92 2.36 -18.46
C ALA A 311 25.86 3.45 -18.71
N VAL A 312 25.04 3.75 -17.70
CA VAL A 312 24.06 4.84 -17.68
C VAL A 312 24.30 5.65 -16.42
N GLU A 313 24.42 6.96 -16.60
CA GLU A 313 24.77 7.98 -15.60
C GLU A 313 23.91 7.93 -14.32
N GLY A 314 24.31 7.07 -13.38
CA GLY A 314 23.79 6.99 -12.03
C GLY A 314 24.78 6.20 -11.18
N TYR A 315 25.01 6.62 -9.92
CA TYR A 315 25.99 5.96 -9.06
C TYR A 315 25.46 5.82 -7.65
N PHE A 316 25.80 4.71 -7.00
CA PHE A 316 25.60 4.53 -5.57
C PHE A 316 26.98 4.67 -4.89
N LEU A 317 27.19 5.74 -4.12
CA LEU A 317 28.42 6.01 -3.35
C LEU A 317 28.30 5.60 -1.90
N HIS A 318 29.01 4.59 -1.42
CA HIS A 318 29.00 4.21 0.00
C HIS A 318 29.95 5.12 0.82
N TYR A 319 29.44 5.72 1.89
CA TYR A 319 30.19 6.49 2.89
C TYR A 319 30.43 5.63 4.14
N LEU A 320 31.48 5.92 4.92
CA LEU A 320 31.60 5.49 6.31
C LEU A 320 31.44 6.73 7.19
N HIS A 321 30.54 6.66 8.16
CA HIS A 321 30.54 7.60 9.27
C HIS A 321 31.23 6.93 10.44
N ASN A 322 32.43 7.39 10.78
CA ASN A 322 33.05 7.12 12.07
C ASN A 322 32.42 8.08 13.09
N GLY A 323 31.49 7.54 13.89
CA GLY A 323 30.86 8.18 15.04
C GLY A 323 30.35 7.10 15.98
#